data_AF-A0A7X8D6W8-F1
#
_entry.id   AF-A0A7X8D6W8-F1
#
_cell.length_a   1.000
_cell.length_b   1.000
_cell.length_c   1.000
_cell.angle_alpha   90.00
_cell.angle_beta   90.00
_cell.angle_gamma   90.00
#
_symmetry.space_group_name_H-M   'P 1'
#
loop_
_entity.id
_entity.type
_entity.pdbx_description
1 polymer ?
#
loop_
_entity_poly.entity_id
_entity_poly.type
_entity_poly.pdbx_seq_one_letter_code
_entity_poly.pdbx_strand_id
1 'polypeptide(L)'
;SVPARFWSLGPALALSIFDGGARTARVHEAMAAYDAQAAAYKQTVLEAVREVEDALVQWHGLHKELTNQQRALDAARLSLQLTRNQYEAGLIDYLSVVQVETNALNAERAMLSLQSELFIAATKLMTALGGQWG
;
A
#
# COMPACT_ATOMS: atom_id res chain seq x y z
N SER A 1 25.26 50.88 56.67
CA SER A 1 25.80 49.52 56.69
C SER A 1 24.94 48.65 55.78
N VAL A 2 25.39 48.38 54.54
CA VAL A 2 24.73 47.39 53.67
C VAL A 2 25.78 46.46 53.05
N PRO A 3 26.28 45.44 53.78
CA PRO A 3 27.07 44.37 53.21
C PRO A 3 26.34 43.04 53.46
N ALA A 4 25.30 42.75 52.68
CA ALA A 4 24.65 41.43 52.72
C ALA A 4 23.96 41.03 51.41
N ARG A 5 23.66 41.97 50.51
CA ARG A 5 22.96 41.68 49.25
C ARG A 5 23.87 41.34 48.06
N PHE A 6 25.16 41.71 48.11
CA PHE A 6 26.11 41.41 47.02
C PHE A 6 26.56 39.93 47.03
N TRP A 7 26.65 39.32 48.21
CA TRP A 7 27.13 37.94 48.38
C TRP A 7 26.09 36.85 48.07
N SER A 8 24.79 37.16 48.07
CA SER A 8 23.75 36.17 47.74
C SER A 8 23.32 36.18 46.27
N LEU A 9 23.48 37.31 45.57
CA LEU A 9 23.17 37.44 44.13
C LEU A 9 24.35 37.03 43.22
N GLY A 10 25.59 37.22 43.68
CA GLY A 10 26.80 36.91 42.91
C GLY A 10 26.97 35.43 42.52
N PRO A 11 26.84 34.45 43.44
CA PRO A 11 27.07 33.04 43.13
C PRO A 11 26.00 32.44 42.21
N ALA A 12 24.72 32.82 42.39
CA ALA A 12 23.61 32.30 41.58
C ALA A 12 23.64 32.83 40.14
N LEU A 13 24.04 34.09 39.94
CA LEU A 13 24.26 34.67 38.60
C LEU A 13 25.57 34.17 37.97
N ALA A 14 26.63 33.96 38.75
CA ALA A 14 27.87 33.37 38.24
C ALA A 14 27.67 31.93 37.74
N LEU A 15 26.87 31.12 38.44
CA LEU A 15 26.53 29.74 38.02
C LEU A 15 25.70 29.69 36.72
N SER A 16 24.91 30.72 36.41
CA SER A 16 24.13 30.75 35.16
C SER A 16 24.95 31.22 33.95
N ILE A 17 26.05 31.95 34.20
CA ILE A 17 26.98 32.46 33.18
C ILE A 17 28.15 31.48 32.97
N PHE A 18 28.63 30.82 34.03
CA PHE A 18 29.66 29.76 34.00
C PHE A 18 29.02 28.37 34.08
N ASP A 19 28.23 27.99 33.06
CA ASP A 19 27.67 26.64 32.95
C ASP A 19 28.48 25.73 32.00
N GLY A 20 29.65 26.19 31.55
CA GLY A 20 30.53 25.42 30.65
C GLY A 20 29.92 25.11 29.28
N GLY A 21 28.86 25.83 28.87
CA GLY A 21 28.14 25.56 27.63
C GLY A 21 26.98 24.56 27.77
N ALA A 22 26.65 24.12 28.99
CA ALA A 22 25.56 23.16 29.24
C ALA A 22 24.19 23.66 28.75
N ARG A 23 23.90 24.96 28.82
CA ARG A 23 22.67 25.53 28.22
C ARG A 23 22.69 25.48 26.69
N THR A 24 23.82 25.80 26.07
CA THR A 24 23.99 25.69 24.61
C THR A 24 23.84 24.25 24.16
N ALA A 25 24.43 23.29 24.89
CA ALA A 25 24.27 21.86 24.63
C ALA A 25 22.80 21.42 24.73
N ARG A 26 22.05 21.86 25.74
CA ARG A 26 20.61 21.58 25.86
C ARG A 26 19.78 22.19 24.73
N VAL A 27 20.13 23.39 24.27
CA VAL A 27 19.48 24.00 23.09
C VAL A 27 19.79 23.19 21.83
N HIS A 28 21.04 22.76 21.63
CA HIS A 28 21.42 21.92 20.52
C HIS A 28 20.72 20.55 20.56
N GLU A 29 20.60 19.93 21.73
CA GLU A 29 19.84 18.70 21.92
C GLU A 29 18.36 18.90 21.56
N ALA A 30 17.74 19.99 22.01
CA ALA A 30 16.36 20.32 21.68
C ALA A 30 16.16 20.58 20.18
N MET A 31 17.11 21.26 19.52
CA MET A 31 17.09 21.48 18.07
C MET A 31 17.25 20.17 17.31
N ALA A 32 18.19 19.31 17.72
CA ALA A 32 18.37 17.99 17.12
C ALA A 32 17.13 17.10 17.29
N ALA A 33 16.48 17.14 18.45
CA ALA A 33 15.22 16.43 18.68
C ALA A 33 14.08 16.96 17.80
N TYR A 34 14.00 18.28 17.60
CA TYR A 34 13.06 18.88 16.66
C TYR A 34 13.32 18.43 15.22
N ASP A 35 14.57 18.48 14.77
CA ASP A 35 14.94 18.04 13.42
C ASP A 35 14.62 16.56 13.20
N ALA A 36 14.84 15.72 14.21
CA ALA A 36 14.46 14.32 14.19
C ALA A 36 12.94 14.13 14.05
N GLN A 37 12.13 14.90 14.79
CA GLN A 37 10.67 14.86 14.68
C GLN A 37 10.17 15.34 13.31
N ALA A 38 10.75 16.42 12.78
CA ALA A 38 10.42 16.92 11.45
C ALA A 38 10.77 15.90 10.36
N ALA A 39 11.92 15.22 10.48
CA ALA A 39 12.32 14.14 9.58
C ALA A 39 11.37 12.93 9.68
N ALA A 40 10.98 12.52 10.88
CA ALA A 40 10.03 11.43 11.09
C ALA A 40 8.66 11.75 10.46
N TYR A 41 8.15 12.96 10.66
CA TYR A 41 6.91 13.40 10.01
C TYR A 41 7.00 13.35 8.49
N LYS A 42 8.10 13.87 7.91
CA LYS A 42 8.33 13.81 6.47
C LYS A 42 8.35 12.36 5.96
N GLN A 43 9.00 11.46 6.70
CA GLN A 43 9.04 10.04 6.35
C GLN A 43 7.63 9.42 6.36
N THR A 44 6.82 9.65 7.40
CA THR A 44 5.44 9.14 7.48
C THR A 44 4.59 9.62 6.30
N VAL A 45 4.72 10.89 5.89
CA VAL A 45 4.00 11.42 4.72
C VAL A 45 4.44 10.73 3.43
N LEU A 46 5.75 10.53 3.23
CA LEU A 46 6.29 9.86 2.05
C LEU A 46 5.86 8.39 2.00
N GLU A 47 5.82 7.69 3.13
CA GLU A 47 5.33 6.32 3.24
C GLU A 47 3.86 6.24 2.86
N ALA A 48 3.00 7.13 3.38
CA ALA A 48 1.59 7.17 3.04
C ALA A 48 1.35 7.43 1.53
N VAL A 49 2.08 8.38 0.93
CA VAL A 49 1.99 8.63 -0.52
C VAL A 49 2.39 7.40 -1.33
N ARG A 50 3.47 6.74 -0.93
CA ARG A 50 3.93 5.51 -1.58
C ARG A 50 2.90 4.39 -1.48
N GLU A 51 2.28 4.18 -0.33
CA GLU A 51 1.25 3.15 -0.15
C GLU A 51 0.04 3.36 -1.07
N VAL A 52 -0.39 4.62 -1.25
CA VAL A 52 -1.46 4.97 -2.19
C VAL A 52 -1.04 4.70 -3.63
N GLU A 53 0.18 5.07 -4.01
CA GLU A 53 0.71 4.83 -5.36
C GLU A 53 0.79 3.32 -5.65
N ASP A 54 1.35 2.54 -4.73
CA ASP A 54 1.46 1.08 -4.84
C ASP A 54 0.08 0.43 -5.02
N ALA A 55 -0.93 0.87 -4.25
CA ALA A 55 -2.31 0.39 -4.37
C ALA A 55 -2.97 0.76 -5.71
N LEU A 56 -2.76 1.99 -6.19
CA LEU A 56 -3.30 2.44 -7.49
C LEU A 56 -2.66 1.68 -8.66
N VAL A 57 -1.35 1.48 -8.64
CA VAL A 57 -0.64 0.71 -9.68
C VAL A 57 -1.14 -0.73 -9.71
N GLN A 58 -1.30 -1.37 -8.54
CA GLN A 58 -1.87 -2.72 -8.44
C GLN A 58 -3.28 -2.78 -9.04
N TRP A 59 -4.17 -1.89 -8.61
CA TRP A 59 -5.56 -1.87 -9.10
C TRP A 59 -5.64 -1.63 -10.61
N HIS A 60 -4.87 -0.69 -11.14
CA HIS A 60 -4.83 -0.40 -12.56
C HIS A 60 -4.27 -1.57 -13.39
N GLY A 61 -3.25 -2.27 -12.87
CA GLY A 61 -2.71 -3.49 -13.49
C GLY A 61 -3.77 -4.59 -13.62
N LEU A 62 -4.49 -4.86 -12.54
CA LEU A 62 -5.56 -5.87 -12.52
C LEU A 62 -6.71 -5.50 -13.47
N HIS A 63 -7.07 -4.21 -13.57
CA HIS A 63 -8.10 -3.74 -14.50
C HIS A 63 -7.69 -3.92 -15.97
N LYS A 64 -6.41 -3.78 -16.31
CA LYS A 64 -5.91 -4.09 -17.65
C LYS A 64 -6.02 -5.59 -17.94
N GLU A 65 -5.66 -6.42 -16.96
CA GLU A 65 -5.75 -7.88 -17.11
C GLU A 65 -7.20 -8.36 -17.29
N LEU A 66 -8.17 -7.69 -16.65
CA LEU A 66 -9.59 -8.02 -16.75
C LEU A 66 -10.08 -8.11 -18.19
N THR A 67 -9.65 -7.19 -19.04
CA THR A 67 -10.07 -7.17 -20.46
C THR A 67 -9.47 -8.36 -21.23
N ASN A 68 -8.24 -8.78 -20.91
CA ASN A 68 -7.61 -9.94 -21.54
C ASN A 68 -8.26 -11.24 -21.07
N GLN A 69 -8.48 -11.36 -19.76
CA GLN A 69 -9.09 -12.54 -19.17
C GLN A 69 -10.55 -12.73 -19.63
N GLN A 70 -11.30 -11.64 -19.78
CA GLN A 70 -12.65 -11.67 -20.36
C GLN A 70 -12.64 -12.22 -21.80
N ARG A 71 -11.74 -11.72 -22.66
CA ARG A 71 -11.59 -12.23 -24.03
C ARG A 71 -11.20 -13.71 -24.06
N ALA A 72 -10.32 -14.14 -23.16
CA ALA A 72 -9.94 -15.55 -23.05
C ALA A 72 -11.11 -16.44 -22.63
N LEU A 73 -11.93 -15.98 -21.68
CA LEU A 73 -13.14 -16.66 -21.25
C LEU A 73 -14.17 -16.78 -22.38
N ASP A 74 -14.42 -15.69 -23.10
CA ASP A 74 -15.38 -15.69 -24.20
C ASP A 74 -14.93 -16.62 -25.34
N ALA A 75 -13.64 -16.63 -25.67
CA ALA A 75 -13.07 -17.55 -26.64
C ALA A 75 -13.19 -19.02 -26.21
N ALA A 76 -12.92 -19.33 -24.93
CA ALA A 76 -13.03 -20.68 -24.40
C ALA A 76 -14.48 -21.18 -24.41
N ARG A 77 -15.45 -20.32 -24.07
CA ARG A 77 -16.89 -20.63 -24.15
C ARG A 77 -17.35 -20.87 -25.57
N LEU A 78 -16.91 -20.03 -26.52
CA LEU A 78 -17.21 -20.23 -27.93
C LEU A 78 -16.63 -21.56 -28.44
N SER A 79 -15.38 -21.88 -28.08
CA SER A 79 -14.78 -23.16 -28.43
C SER A 79 -15.59 -24.33 -27.90
N LEU A 80 -16.03 -24.29 -26.64
CA LEU A 80 -16.86 -25.33 -26.05
C LEU A 80 -18.19 -25.48 -26.80
N GLN A 81 -18.84 -24.38 -27.15
CA GLN A 81 -20.08 -24.40 -27.93
C GLN A 81 -19.86 -25.06 -29.30
N LEU A 82 -18.82 -24.68 -30.03
CA LEU A 82 -18.51 -25.25 -31.34
C LEU A 82 -18.14 -26.73 -31.27
N THR A 83 -17.40 -27.15 -30.25
CA THR A 83 -17.04 -28.55 -30.03
C THR A 83 -18.27 -29.39 -29.68
N ARG A 84 -19.19 -28.88 -28.85
CA ARG A 84 -20.47 -29.54 -28.57
C ARG A 84 -21.31 -29.72 -29.84
N ASN A 85 -21.43 -28.69 -30.66
CA ASN A 85 -22.14 -28.78 -31.94
C ASN A 85 -21.54 -29.85 -32.87
N GLN A 86 -20.21 -29.94 -32.94
CA GLN A 86 -19.53 -30.97 -33.75
C GLN A 86 -19.78 -32.38 -33.22
N TYR A 87 -19.79 -32.57 -31.90
CA TYR A 87 -20.12 -33.84 -31.28
C TYR A 87 -21.57 -34.24 -31.55
N GLU A 88 -22.52 -33.31 -31.39
CA GLU A 88 -23.94 -33.54 -31.70
C GLU A 88 -24.18 -33.87 -33.18
N ALA A 89 -23.37 -33.32 -34.07
CA ALA A 89 -23.35 -33.65 -35.49
C ALA A 89 -22.60 -34.97 -35.82
N GLY A 90 -22.02 -35.65 -34.83
CA GLY A 90 -21.28 -36.90 -35.00
C GLY A 90 -19.91 -36.76 -35.67
N LEU A 91 -19.33 -35.55 -35.70
CA LEU A 91 -18.06 -35.27 -36.36
C LEU A 91 -16.83 -35.58 -35.49
N ILE A 92 -17.00 -35.63 -34.17
CA ILE A 92 -15.94 -35.86 -33.19
C ILE A 92 -16.44 -36.76 -32.05
N ASP A 93 -15.52 -37.28 -31.24
CA ASP A 93 -15.85 -38.02 -30.04
C ASP A 93 -16.20 -37.12 -28.85
N TYR A 94 -16.82 -37.71 -27.82
CA TYR A 94 -17.17 -36.99 -26.60
C TYR A 94 -15.93 -36.58 -25.78
N LEU A 95 -14.82 -37.31 -25.91
CA LEU A 95 -13.58 -37.00 -25.20
C LEU A 95 -13.05 -35.61 -25.59
N SER A 96 -13.19 -35.24 -26.86
CA SER A 96 -12.88 -33.91 -27.37
C SER A 96 -13.71 -32.82 -26.67
N VAL A 97 -14.99 -33.08 -26.38
CA VAL A 97 -15.86 -32.15 -25.64
C VAL A 97 -15.36 -31.95 -24.21
N VAL A 98 -15.04 -33.04 -23.50
CA VAL A 98 -14.56 -32.99 -22.10
C VAL A 98 -13.25 -32.22 -21.99
N GLN A 99 -12.35 -32.39 -22.96
CA GLN A 99 -11.08 -31.65 -22.98
C GLN A 99 -11.30 -30.14 -23.13
N VAL A 100 -12.19 -29.72 -24.03
CA VAL A 100 -12.50 -28.30 -24.25
C VAL A 100 -13.31 -27.73 -23.07
N GLU A 101 -14.19 -28.52 -22.47
CA GLU A 101 -14.93 -28.14 -21.26
C GLU A 101 -14.00 -27.86 -20.08
N THR A 102 -12.96 -28.69 -19.90
CA THR A 102 -11.91 -28.46 -18.90
C THR A 102 -11.20 -27.12 -19.13
N ASN A 103 -10.90 -26.79 -20.38
CA ASN A 103 -10.29 -25.50 -20.73
C ASN A 103 -11.21 -24.31 -20.41
N ALA A 104 -12.51 -24.42 -20.72
CA ALA A 104 -13.50 -23.39 -20.41
C ALA A 104 -13.66 -23.18 -18.90
N LEU A 105 -13.74 -24.27 -18.12
CA LEU A 105 -13.79 -24.21 -16.65
C LEU A 105 -12.54 -23.56 -16.05
N ASN A 106 -11.36 -23.84 -16.61
CA ASN A 106 -10.13 -23.19 -16.16
C ASN A 106 -10.13 -21.69 -16.46
N ALA A 107 -10.63 -21.26 -17.63
CA ALA A 107 -10.78 -19.85 -17.97
C ALA A 107 -11.78 -19.14 -17.04
N GLU A 108 -12.88 -19.79 -16.67
CA GLU A 108 -13.84 -19.27 -15.69
C GLU A 108 -13.23 -19.11 -14.31
N ARG A 109 -12.49 -20.11 -13.83
CA ARG A 109 -11.78 -20.04 -12.54
C ARG A 109 -10.76 -18.91 -12.50
N ALA A 110 -10.00 -18.72 -13.58
CA ALA A 110 -9.04 -17.63 -13.69
C ALA A 110 -9.74 -16.26 -13.63
N MET A 111 -10.88 -16.09 -14.32
CA MET A 111 -11.68 -14.87 -14.26
C MET A 111 -12.26 -14.60 -12.85
N LEU A 112 -12.66 -15.65 -12.12
CA LEU A 112 -13.13 -15.52 -10.74
C LEU A 112 -11.98 -15.16 -9.77
N SER A 113 -10.80 -15.76 -9.96
CA SER A 113 -9.60 -15.39 -9.18
C SER A 113 -9.26 -13.92 -9.38
N LEU A 114 -9.25 -13.46 -10.63
CA LEU A 114 -8.97 -12.06 -10.96
C LEU A 114 -9.98 -11.09 -10.35
N GLN A 115 -11.27 -11.44 -10.33
CA GLN A 115 -12.29 -10.65 -9.65
C GLN A 115 -12.04 -10.58 -8.13
N SER A 116 -11.65 -11.69 -7.51
CA SER A 116 -11.26 -11.71 -6.09
C SER A 116 -10.08 -10.79 -5.81
N GLU A 117 -9.05 -10.82 -6.65
CA GLU A 117 -7.89 -9.94 -6.56
C GLU A 117 -8.27 -8.46 -6.72
N LEU A 118 -9.19 -8.13 -7.63
CA LEU A 118 -9.73 -6.78 -7.80
C LEU A 118 -10.45 -6.29 -6.53
N PHE A 119 -11.25 -7.14 -5.87
CA PHE A 119 -11.89 -6.78 -4.61
C PHE A 119 -10.86 -6.52 -3.50
N ILE A 120 -9.82 -7.35 -3.39
CA ILE A 120 -8.74 -7.15 -2.43
C ILE A 120 -7.95 -5.87 -2.74
N ALA A 121 -7.68 -5.57 -4.00
CA ALA A 121 -6.99 -4.35 -4.40
C ALA A 121 -7.83 -3.10 -4.09
N ALA A 122 -9.15 -3.17 -4.30
CA ALA A 122 -10.07 -2.07 -3.98
C ALA A 122 -10.11 -1.79 -2.46
N THR A 123 -10.12 -2.82 -1.62
CA THR A 123 -10.07 -2.62 -0.16
C THR A 123 -8.73 -2.04 0.29
N LYS A 124 -7.61 -2.50 -0.27
CA LYS A 124 -6.28 -1.91 0.00
C LYS A 124 -6.20 -0.44 -0.37
N LEU A 125 -6.73 -0.06 -1.54
CA LEU A 125 -6.77 1.34 -1.96
C LEU A 125 -7.61 2.19 -1.01
N MET A 126 -8.77 1.67 -0.56
CA MET A 126 -9.61 2.35 0.42
C MET A 126 -8.86 2.56 1.76
N THR A 127 -8.12 1.56 2.23
CA THR A 127 -7.32 1.68 3.46
C THR A 127 -6.20 2.70 3.30
N ALA A 128 -5.45 2.67 2.19
CA ALA A 128 -4.34 3.60 1.93
C ALA A 128 -4.80 5.07 1.84
N LEU A 129 -6.02 5.32 1.38
CA LEU A 129 -6.62 6.66 1.30
C LEU A 129 -7.16 7.19 2.66
N GLY A 130 -6.95 6.46 3.76
CA GLY A 130 -7.40 6.86 5.09
C GLY A 130 -8.80 6.36 5.47
N GLY A 131 -9.31 5.34 4.77
CA GLY A 131 -10.57 4.66 5.09
C GLY A 131 -10.57 3.87 6.41
N GLN A 132 -9.43 3.81 7.12
CA GLN A 132 -9.35 3.29 8.47
C GLN A 132 -9.46 4.44 9.50
N TRP A 133 -10.71 4.79 9.87
CA TRP A 133 -11.00 5.30 11.21
C TRP A 133 -11.71 4.18 11.96
N GLY A 134 -10.92 3.28 12.54
CA GLY A 134 -11.32 2.36 13.60
C GLY A 134 -10.45 2.65 14.80
#